data_AF-C0EGC2-F1
#
_entry.id   AF-C0EGC2-F1
#
_cell.length_a   1.000
_cell.length_b   1.000
_cell.length_c   1.000
_cell.angle_alpha   90.00
_cell.angle_beta   90.00
_cell.angle_gamma   90.00
#
_symmetry.space_group_name_H-M   'P 1'
#
loop_
_entity.id
_entity.type
_entity.pdbx_description
1 polymer ?
#
loop_
_entity_poly.entity_id
_entity_poly.type
_entity_poly.pdbx_seq_one_letter_code
_entity_poly.pdbx_strand_id
1 'polypeptide(L)'
;MQFVEVFLRCRGSIKEVEKALGVSYPTVRNMMDSALTALGLNDKQQSGETEDERRESILTKLKNHEIDVDAAVEELRKLKGE
;
A
#
# COMPACT_ATOMS: atom_id res chain seq x y z
N MET A 1 1.66 16.97 -7.78
CA MET A 1 2.82 16.83 -8.69
C MET A 1 4.18 16.66 -7.99
N GLN A 2 4.39 17.09 -6.73
CA GLN A 2 5.66 16.89 -6.01
C GLN A 2 6.14 15.43 -5.92
N PHE A 3 5.22 14.47 -5.78
CA PHE A 3 5.57 13.05 -5.72
C PHE A 3 6.33 12.56 -6.96
N VAL A 4 5.86 12.92 -8.17
CA VAL A 4 6.46 12.46 -9.43
C VAL A 4 7.88 12.99 -9.58
N GLU A 5 8.12 14.25 -9.18
CA GLU A 5 9.46 14.82 -9.19
C GLU A 5 10.41 14.08 -8.25
N VAL A 6 9.98 13.80 -7.01
CA VAL A 6 10.77 13.04 -6.04
C VAL A 6 11.01 11.61 -6.53
N PHE A 7 9.98 10.96 -7.06
CA PHE A 7 10.07 9.62 -7.64
C PHE A 7 11.10 9.56 -8.79
N LEU A 8 11.09 10.54 -9.68
CA LEU A 8 12.07 10.64 -10.77
C LEU A 8 13.48 10.94 -10.27
N ARG A 9 13.65 11.80 -9.25
CA ARG A 9 14.94 12.04 -8.58
C ARG A 9 15.51 10.77 -7.97
N CYS A 10 14.65 9.93 -7.40
CA CYS A 10 14.98 8.61 -6.87
C CYS A 10 15.11 7.52 -7.96
N ARG A 11 15.09 7.89 -9.26
CA ARG A 11 15.17 6.97 -10.41
C ARG A 11 14.11 5.85 -10.37
N GLY A 12 12.94 6.14 -9.81
CA GLY A 12 11.85 5.17 -9.65
C GLY A 12 12.05 4.13 -8.54
N SER A 13 13.07 4.28 -7.68
CA SER A 13 13.28 3.39 -6.54
C SER A 13 12.34 3.75 -5.39
N ILE A 14 11.33 2.90 -5.14
CA ILE A 14 10.36 3.08 -4.04
C ILE A 14 11.07 3.20 -2.68
N LYS A 15 12.11 2.39 -2.46
CA LYS A 15 12.91 2.40 -1.22
C LYS A 15 13.64 3.73 -0.98
N GLU A 16 14.14 4.34 -2.05
CA GLU A 16 14.78 5.65 -1.95
C GLU A 16 13.75 6.76 -1.73
N VAL A 17 12.55 6.61 -2.29
CA VAL A 17 11.43 7.56 -2.08
C VAL A 17 10.92 7.48 -0.65
N GLU A 18 10.75 6.29 -0.08
CA GLU A 18 10.42 6.10 1.34
C GLU A 18 11.41 6.82 2.23
N LYS A 19 12.70 6.65 1.95
CA LYS A 19 13.77 7.27 2.73
C LYS A 19 13.80 8.79 2.54
N ALA A 20 13.57 9.28 1.31
CA ALA A 20 13.56 10.70 1.00
C ALA A 20 12.35 11.44 1.60
N LEU A 21 11.20 10.78 1.68
CA LEU A 21 9.96 11.33 2.21
C LEU A 21 9.71 10.97 3.68
N GLY A 22 10.46 10.01 4.24
CA GLY A 22 10.28 9.53 5.61
C GLY A 22 8.95 8.79 5.82
N VAL A 23 8.40 8.19 4.78
CA VAL A 23 7.10 7.51 4.81
C VAL A 23 7.25 6.02 4.56
N SER A 24 6.24 5.26 4.96
CA SER A 24 6.20 3.81 4.75
C SER A 24 5.98 3.42 3.28
N TYR A 25 6.38 2.21 2.90
CA TYR A 25 6.16 1.64 1.57
C TYR A 25 4.71 1.76 1.09
N PRO A 26 3.68 1.43 1.91
CA PRO A 26 2.27 1.63 1.53
C PRO A 26 1.93 3.09 1.20
N THR A 27 2.49 4.04 1.94
CA THR A 27 2.26 5.47 1.70
C THR A 27 2.83 5.91 0.35
N VAL A 28 4.07 5.49 0.02
CA VAL A 28 4.67 5.79 -1.29
C VAL A 28 3.84 5.20 -2.43
N ARG A 29 3.34 3.98 -2.24
CA ARG A 29 2.47 3.31 -3.22
C ARG A 29 1.16 4.05 -3.44
N ASN A 30 0.47 4.46 -2.37
CA ASN A 30 -0.77 5.25 -2.47
C ASN A 30 -0.53 6.60 -3.18
N MET A 31 0.62 7.23 -2.93
CA MET A 31 1.01 8.45 -3.65
C MET A 31 1.29 8.18 -5.13
N MET A 32 1.84 7.00 -5.46
CA MET A 32 2.06 6.56 -6.84
C MET A 32 0.73 6.30 -7.56
N ASP A 33 -0.19 5.58 -6.96
CA ASP A 33 -1.53 5.34 -7.53
C ASP A 33 -2.33 6.65 -7.68
N SER A 34 -2.20 7.57 -6.72
CA SER A 34 -2.77 8.92 -6.82
C SER A 34 -2.16 9.71 -8.00
N ALA A 35 -0.85 9.60 -8.20
CA ALA A 35 -0.16 10.26 -9.32
C ALA A 35 -0.56 9.64 -10.68
N LEU A 36 -0.67 8.30 -10.76
CA LEU A 36 -1.15 7.60 -11.95
C LEU A 36 -2.58 8.02 -12.29
N THR A 37 -3.45 8.14 -11.28
CA THR A 37 -4.84 8.59 -11.45
C THR A 37 -4.90 10.02 -11.96
N ALA A 38 -4.11 10.92 -11.38
CA ALA A 38 -4.03 12.31 -11.81
C ALA A 38 -3.49 12.48 -13.24
N LEU A 39 -2.67 11.55 -13.71
CA LEU A 39 -2.14 11.53 -15.08
C LEU A 39 -3.05 10.80 -16.07
N GLY A 40 -4.19 10.24 -15.62
CA GLY A 40 -5.06 9.43 -16.46
C GLY A 40 -4.41 8.13 -16.95
N LEU A 41 -3.32 7.71 -16.31
CA LEU A 41 -2.57 6.48 -16.61
C LEU A 41 -3.01 5.30 -15.74
N ASN A 42 -3.94 5.54 -14.82
CA ASN A 42 -4.48 4.50 -13.97
C ASN A 42 -5.61 3.76 -14.69
N ASP A 43 -5.22 2.80 -15.54
CA ASP A 43 -6.15 1.83 -16.17
C ASP A 43 -6.79 0.87 -15.13
N LYS A 44 -6.41 0.99 -13.85
CA LYS A 44 -6.93 0.18 -12.73
C LYS A 44 -8.17 0.80 -12.08
N GLN A 45 -9.21 1.02 -12.86
CA GLN A 45 -10.57 0.90 -12.29
C GLN A 45 -10.94 -0.57 -11.95
N GLN A 46 -10.00 -1.54 -12.01
CA GLN A 46 -10.32 -2.98 -11.91
C GLN A 46 -9.49 -3.86 -10.98
N SER A 47 -8.45 -3.41 -10.28
CA SER A 47 -7.79 -4.30 -9.30
C SER A 47 -8.25 -3.95 -7.90
N GLY A 48 -9.21 -4.72 -7.37
CA GLY A 48 -9.64 -4.64 -5.97
C GLY A 48 -8.46 -4.69 -5.00
N GLU A 49 -8.72 -4.26 -3.75
CA GLU A 49 -7.75 -4.12 -2.66
C GLU A 49 -6.58 -5.10 -2.81
N THR A 50 -5.38 -4.56 -2.97
CA THR A 50 -4.16 -5.35 -3.09
C THR A 50 -4.01 -6.22 -1.85
N GLU A 51 -3.32 -7.36 -1.97
CA GLU A 51 -3.07 -8.22 -0.80
C GLU A 51 -2.43 -7.44 0.35
N ASP A 52 -1.56 -6.49 0.06
CA ASP A 52 -0.91 -5.67 1.08
C ASP A 52 -1.90 -4.75 1.81
N GLU A 53 -2.83 -4.12 1.09
CA GLU A 53 -3.90 -3.31 1.70
C GLU A 53 -4.84 -4.16 2.56
N ARG A 54 -5.16 -5.39 2.11
CA ARG A 54 -5.96 -6.32 2.91
C ARG A 54 -5.22 -6.80 4.15
N ARG A 55 -3.91 -7.11 4.05
CA ARG A 55 -3.08 -7.44 5.22
C ARG A 55 -3.05 -6.29 6.22
N GLU A 56 -2.87 -5.06 5.74
CA GLU A 56 -2.81 -3.86 6.57
C GLU A 56 -4.16 -3.59 7.26
N SER A 57 -5.29 -3.83 6.57
CA SER A 57 -6.63 -3.79 7.16
C SER A 57 -6.80 -4.80 8.31
N ILE A 58 -6.35 -6.05 8.11
CA ILE A 58 -6.41 -7.11 9.15
C ILE A 58 -5.56 -6.72 10.36
N LEU A 59 -4.34 -6.23 10.15
CA LEU A 59 -3.45 -5.79 11.23
C LEU A 59 -4.01 -4.57 11.99
N THR A 60 -4.70 -3.67 11.29
CA THR A 60 -5.36 -2.51 11.91
C THR A 60 -6.52 -2.94 12.80
N LYS A 61 -7.36 -3.87 12.34
CA LYS A 61 -8.46 -4.45 13.15
C LYS A 61 -7.94 -5.15 14.40
N LEU A 62 -6.83 -5.88 14.28
CA LEU A 62 -6.17 -6.54 15.42
C LEU A 62 -5.68 -5.50 16.44
N LYS A 63 -5.03 -4.43 15.98
CA LYS A 63 -4.56 -3.33 16.83
C LYS A 63 -5.71 -2.66 17.59
N ASN A 64 -6.86 -2.51 16.94
CA ASN A 64 -8.06 -1.92 17.52
C ASN A 64 -8.85 -2.87 18.44
N HIS A 65 -8.38 -4.11 18.64
CA HIS A 65 -9.10 -5.18 19.36
C HIS A 65 -10.49 -5.50 18.77
N GLU A 66 -10.68 -5.23 17.48
CA GLU A 66 -11.91 -5.57 16.74
C GLU A 66 -11.94 -7.05 16.35
N ILE A 67 -10.75 -7.67 16.24
CA ILE A 67 -10.56 -9.10 16.03
C ILE A 67 -9.50 -9.63 17.00
N ASP A 68 -9.60 -10.92 17.32
CA ASP A 68 -8.60 -11.61 18.13
C ASP A 68 -7.37 -12.02 17.29
N VAL A 69 -6.26 -12.34 17.96
CA VAL A 69 -5.00 -12.77 17.33
C VAL A 69 -5.25 -14.00 16.46
N ASP A 70 -6.03 -14.97 16.95
CA ASP A 70 -6.32 -16.19 16.20
C ASP A 70 -7.13 -15.90 14.92
N ALA A 71 -8.09 -14.97 14.99
CA ALA A 71 -8.89 -14.55 13.84
C ALA A 71 -8.06 -13.78 12.80
N ALA A 72 -7.15 -12.91 13.25
CA ALA A 72 -6.23 -12.20 12.36
C ALA A 72 -5.28 -13.17 11.63
N VAL A 73 -4.78 -14.19 12.32
CA VAL A 73 -3.91 -15.21 11.73
C VAL A 73 -4.65 -16.04 10.68
N GLU A 74 -5.92 -16.41 10.91
CA GLU A 74 -6.73 -17.09 9.90
C GLU A 74 -6.98 -16.22 8.67
N GLU A 75 -7.35 -14.95 8.82
CA GLU A 75 -7.58 -14.07 7.68
C GLU A 75 -6.31 -13.85 6.86
N LEU A 76 -5.16 -13.70 7.52
CA LEU A 76 -3.86 -13.57 6.84
C LEU A 76 -3.47 -14.85 6.07
N ARG A 77 -3.83 -16.04 6.59
CA ARG A 77 -3.60 -17.32 5.90
C ARG A 77 -4.49 -17.48 4.67
N LYS A 78 -5.79 -17.17 4.80
CA LYS A 78 -6.74 -17.16 3.67
C LYS A 78 -6.29 -16.19 2.58
N LEU A 79 -5.70 -15.07 2.96
CA LEU A 79 -5.14 -14.10 2.03
C LEU A 79 -3.90 -14.61 1.29
N LYS A 80 -3.17 -15.57 1.86
CA LYS A 80 -1.92 -16.13 1.30
C LYS A 80 -2.16 -17.42 0.49
N GLY A 81 -3.38 -17.95 0.48
CA GLY A 81 -3.75 -19.13 -0.29
C GLY A 81 -3.29 -20.46 0.32
N GLU A 82 -3.33 -20.58 1.65
CA GLU A 82 -3.24 -21.87 2.36
C GLU A 82 -4.62 -22.34 2.86
#